data_AF-A0A0S8DNF7-F1
#
_entry.id   AF-A0A0S8DNF7-F1
#
_cell.length_a   1.000
_cell.length_b   1.000
_cell.length_c   1.000
_cell.angle_alpha   90.00
_cell.angle_beta   90.00
_cell.angle_gamma   90.00
#
_symmetry.space_group_name_H-M   'P 1'
#
loop_
_entity.id
_entity.type
_entity.pdbx_description
1 polymer ?
#
loop_
_entity_poly.entity_id
_entity_poly.type
_entity_poly.pdbx_seq_one_letter_code
_entity_poly.pdbx_strand_id
1 'polypeptide(L)'
;LGIRPNGGYYYMNDQIHDDQWHHVAIVIKEAELPNLHDDAVLYKDGVIAEIHDIGLLDLWPIDTGSDLDVTIGRGFKGLIDDVRIYDRVLSDEEVMALFKLQSDRELPEPKK
;
A
#
# COMPACT_ATOMS: atom_id res chain seq x y z
N LEU A 1 2.83 -5.27 5.16
CA LEU A 1 2.34 -5.14 3.76
C LEU A 1 2.91 -3.83 3.20
N GLY A 2 3.24 -3.75 1.91
CA GLY A 2 3.88 -2.56 1.34
C GLY A 2 4.17 -2.69 -0.16
N ILE A 3 4.94 -1.73 -0.70
CA ILE A 3 5.35 -1.68 -2.11
C ILE A 3 6.85 -1.80 -2.28
N ARG A 4 7.25 -2.29 -3.47
CA ARG A 4 8.65 -2.43 -3.87
C ARG A 4 8.87 -1.88 -5.28
N PRO A 5 9.15 -0.59 -5.47
CA PRO A 5 9.63 -0.09 -6.76
C PRO A 5 11.14 -0.37 -6.91
N ASN A 6 11.57 -0.88 -8.05
CA ASN A 6 12.97 -0.97 -8.53
C ASN A 6 14.04 -1.50 -7.55
N GLY A 7 13.63 -2.31 -6.56
CA GLY A 7 14.55 -2.95 -5.62
C GLY A 7 14.40 -2.44 -4.19
N GLY A 8 14.03 -1.17 -4.01
CA GLY A 8 13.76 -0.51 -2.73
C GLY A 8 12.42 -0.92 -2.15
N TYR A 9 12.19 -0.69 -0.86
CA TYR A 9 10.99 -1.16 -0.17
C TYR A 9 10.40 -0.10 0.76
N TYR A 10 9.07 -0.06 0.81
CA TYR A 10 8.30 0.81 1.68
C TYR A 10 7.31 -0.03 2.50
N TYR A 11 7.52 -0.14 3.81
CA TYR A 11 6.69 -0.94 4.72
C TYR A 11 6.28 -0.16 5.96
N MET A 12 5.07 -0.47 6.41
CA MET A 12 4.50 0.02 7.67
C MET A 12 5.04 -0.73 8.89
N ASN A 13 5.22 -0.02 10.01
CA ASN A 13 5.66 -0.55 11.31
C ASN A 13 4.61 -1.40 12.03
N ASP A 14 3.35 -1.05 11.82
CA ASP A 14 2.27 -1.66 12.56
C ASP A 14 2.13 -3.15 12.29
N GLN A 15 2.02 -3.93 13.37
CA GLN A 15 1.60 -5.32 13.29
C GLN A 15 0.19 -5.35 12.67
N ILE A 16 0.12 -5.85 11.44
CA ILE A 16 -1.10 -6.20 10.71
C ILE A 16 -1.22 -7.73 10.52
N HIS A 17 -0.38 -8.47 11.25
CA HIS A 17 -0.30 -9.93 11.22
C HIS A 17 -0.96 -10.49 12.48
N ASP A 18 -2.17 -10.04 12.75
CA ASP A 18 -2.98 -10.37 13.93
C ASP A 18 -4.27 -11.13 13.57
N ASP A 19 -4.31 -11.71 12.36
CA ASP A 19 -5.44 -12.43 11.78
C ASP A 19 -6.74 -11.59 11.65
N GLN A 20 -6.62 -10.26 11.65
CA GLN A 20 -7.73 -9.33 11.38
C GLN A 20 -7.64 -8.70 9.99
N TRP A 21 -8.79 -8.31 9.45
CA TRP A 21 -8.84 -7.52 8.22
C TRP A 21 -8.37 -6.09 8.50
N HIS A 22 -7.39 -5.65 7.72
CA HIS A 22 -6.90 -4.26 7.74
C HIS A 22 -7.03 -3.64 6.36
N HIS A 23 -7.43 -2.38 6.34
CA HIS A 23 -7.35 -1.56 5.13
C HIS A 23 -5.96 -0.92 5.07
N VAL A 24 -5.23 -1.15 3.98
CA VAL A 24 -3.90 -0.58 3.77
C VAL A 24 -3.91 0.24 2.49
N ALA A 25 -3.40 1.47 2.57
CA ALA A 25 -3.25 2.33 1.40
C ALA A 25 -1.86 2.96 1.36
N ILE A 26 -1.40 3.26 0.14
CA ILE A 26 -0.20 4.06 -0.11
C ILE A 26 -0.59 5.18 -1.06
N VAL A 27 -0.28 6.41 -0.68
CA VAL A 27 -0.50 7.60 -1.51
C VAL A 27 0.86 8.15 -1.90
N ILE A 28 1.09 8.32 -3.21
CA ILE A 28 2.29 8.97 -3.75
C ILE A 28 1.84 10.35 -4.23
N LYS A 29 2.30 11.41 -3.57
CA LYS A 29 1.92 12.81 -3.86
C LYS A 29 2.61 13.33 -5.09
N GLU A 30 3.92 13.12 -5.15
CA GLU A 30 4.79 13.44 -6.28
C GLU A 30 5.69 12.23 -6.54
N ALA A 31 6.00 11.98 -7.81
CA ALA A 31 6.74 10.81 -8.23
C ALA A 31 8.04 11.22 -8.93
N GLU A 32 8.88 11.98 -8.22
CA GLU A 32 10.13 12.51 -8.75
C GLU A 32 11.36 11.66 -8.35
N LEU A 33 12.39 11.71 -9.18
CA LEU A 33 13.70 11.16 -8.84
C LEU A 33 14.38 12.07 -7.80
N PRO A 34 15.24 11.54 -6.91
CA PRO A 34 15.80 10.19 -6.91
C PRO A 34 15.03 9.16 -6.05
N ASN A 35 14.04 9.55 -5.26
CA ASN A 35 13.25 8.63 -4.44
C ASN A 35 11.88 9.21 -4.03
N LEU A 36 10.95 8.34 -3.65
CA LEU A 36 9.59 8.68 -3.21
C LEU A 36 9.45 8.90 -1.70
N HIS A 37 10.54 8.96 -0.92
CA HIS A 37 10.45 8.91 0.55
C HIS A 37 9.58 10.04 1.13
N ASP A 38 9.79 11.27 0.65
CA ASP A 38 9.10 12.45 1.18
C ASP A 38 7.67 12.57 0.64
N ASP A 39 7.37 11.86 -0.45
CA ASP A 39 6.12 11.95 -1.19
C ASP A 39 5.20 10.73 -1.04
N ALA A 40 5.68 9.65 -0.41
CA ALA A 40 4.89 8.46 -0.13
C ALA A 40 4.32 8.50 1.30
N VAL A 41 3.01 8.33 1.44
CA VAL A 41 2.32 8.21 2.72
C VAL A 41 1.66 6.84 2.84
N LEU A 42 1.92 6.14 3.94
CA LEU A 42 1.27 4.87 4.28
C LEU A 42 0.09 5.10 5.21
N TYR A 43 -0.99 4.35 5.00
CA TYR A 43 -2.17 4.38 5.86
C TYR A 43 -2.54 2.97 6.33
N LYS A 44 -2.98 2.88 7.58
CA LYS A 44 -3.64 1.71 8.18
C LYS A 44 -5.00 2.13 8.66
N ASP A 45 -6.04 1.39 8.27
CA ASP A 45 -7.40 1.57 8.79
C ASP A 45 -7.87 3.04 8.68
N GLY A 46 -7.52 3.66 7.55
CA GLY A 46 -7.90 5.04 7.22
C GLY A 46 -7.02 6.14 7.84
N VAL A 47 -6.07 5.81 8.73
CA VAL A 47 -5.18 6.78 9.39
C VAL A 47 -3.74 6.65 8.91
N ILE A 48 -2.99 7.75 8.94
CA ILE A 48 -1.56 7.74 8.59
C ILE A 48 -0.83 6.81 9.55
N ALA A 49 -0.03 5.92 8.98
CA ALA A 49 0.72 4.92 9.74
C ALA A 49 2.18 5.34 9.96
N GLU A 50 2.77 4.87 11.06
CA GLU A 50 4.20 5.03 11.30
C GLU A 50 5.02 4.12 10.37
N ILE A 51 6.08 4.68 9.81
CA ILE A 51 7.00 4.00 8.91
C ILE A 51 8.13 3.41 9.77
N HIS A 52 8.41 2.10 9.63
CA HIS A 52 9.48 1.45 10.43
C HIS A 52 10.84 1.52 9.75
N ASP A 53 10.84 1.28 8.43
CA ASP A 53 12.06 1.07 7.69
C ASP A 53 11.88 1.51 6.24
N ILE A 54 12.81 2.35 5.80
CA ILE A 54 12.90 2.86 4.44
C ILE A 54 14.23 2.36 3.88
N GLY A 55 14.16 1.40 2.96
CA GLY A 55 15.29 1.05 2.12
C GLY A 55 15.53 2.15 1.10
N LEU A 56 16.18 3.25 1.52
CA LEU A 56 16.36 4.51 0.75
C LEU A 56 17.07 4.33 -0.60
N LEU A 57 17.85 3.26 -0.78
CA LEU A 57 18.77 3.17 -1.91
C LEU A 57 18.06 3.08 -3.28
N ASP A 58 16.82 2.58 -3.35
CA ASP A 58 16.14 2.35 -4.64
C ASP A 58 14.61 2.55 -4.57
N LEU A 59 14.11 3.47 -3.75
CA LEU A 59 12.66 3.76 -3.64
C LEU A 59 12.20 4.67 -4.79
N TRP A 60 12.51 4.27 -6.02
CA TRP A 60 12.26 5.07 -7.22
C TRP A 60 10.76 5.21 -7.51
N PRO A 61 10.37 6.22 -8.29
CA PRO A 61 9.05 6.28 -8.89
C PRO A 61 8.65 4.97 -9.54
N ILE A 62 7.37 4.62 -9.41
CA ILE A 62 6.79 3.49 -10.13
C ILE A 62 6.86 3.80 -11.63
N ASP A 63 7.75 3.11 -12.33
CA ASP A 63 7.89 3.17 -13.78
C ASP A 63 7.70 1.76 -14.35
N THR A 64 6.53 1.50 -14.93
CA THR A 64 6.22 0.23 -15.60
C THR A 64 6.72 0.18 -17.05
N GLY A 65 7.38 1.24 -17.53
CA GLY A 65 7.96 1.32 -18.87
C GLY A 65 9.34 0.68 -19.02
N SER A 66 9.98 0.27 -17.91
CA SER A 66 11.37 -0.19 -17.86
C SER A 66 11.54 -1.65 -17.38
N ASP A 67 10.62 -2.54 -17.76
CA ASP A 67 10.62 -4.00 -17.48
C ASP A 67 10.41 -4.41 -16.00
N LEU A 68 9.90 -3.51 -15.15
CA LEU A 68 9.74 -3.76 -13.71
C LEU A 68 8.26 -3.78 -13.28
N ASP A 69 7.86 -4.88 -12.66
CA ASP A 69 6.51 -5.08 -12.14
C ASP A 69 6.34 -4.40 -10.77
N VAL A 70 5.26 -3.64 -10.62
CA VAL A 70 4.80 -3.21 -9.29
C VAL A 70 4.31 -4.43 -8.52
N THR A 71 5.04 -4.80 -7.46
CA THR A 71 4.61 -5.89 -6.59
C THR A 71 3.95 -5.35 -5.34
N ILE A 72 2.68 -5.72 -5.13
CA ILE A 72 1.94 -5.47 -3.89
C ILE A 72 1.99 -6.75 -3.05
N GLY A 73 2.50 -6.65 -1.82
CA GLY A 73 2.48 -7.77 -0.87
C GLY A 73 3.41 -8.95 -1.21
N ARG A 74 4.60 -8.67 -1.74
CA ARG A 74 5.62 -9.70 -2.00
C ARG A 74 5.89 -10.55 -0.75
N GLY A 75 5.59 -11.84 -0.81
CA GLY A 75 5.79 -12.77 0.30
C GLY A 75 4.75 -12.67 1.43
N PHE A 76 3.68 -11.88 1.24
CA PHE A 76 2.55 -11.84 2.17
C PHE A 76 1.84 -13.19 2.22
N LYS A 77 1.54 -13.66 3.43
CA LYS A 77 0.79 -14.90 3.69
C LYS A 77 -0.48 -14.52 4.43
N GLY A 78 -1.58 -14.41 3.70
CA GLY A 78 -2.89 -14.01 4.21
C GLY A 78 -3.88 -13.86 3.07
N LEU A 79 -5.07 -13.37 3.38
CA LEU A 79 -6.08 -13.02 2.38
C LEU A 79 -5.92 -11.56 1.96
N ILE A 80 -6.17 -11.27 0.69
CA ILE A 80 -6.24 -9.92 0.13
C ILE A 80 -7.57 -9.83 -0.61
N ASP A 81 -8.28 -8.72 -0.43
CA ASP A 81 -9.49 -8.42 -1.18
C ASP A 81 -9.52 -6.93 -1.55
N ASP A 82 -10.38 -6.59 -2.51
CA ASP A 82 -10.77 -5.21 -2.85
C ASP A 82 -9.61 -4.29 -3.28
N VAL A 83 -8.68 -4.85 -4.06
CA VAL A 83 -7.49 -4.16 -4.58
C VAL A 83 -7.87 -3.08 -5.58
N ARG A 84 -7.38 -1.85 -5.34
CA ARG A 84 -7.62 -0.68 -6.20
C ARG A 84 -6.32 0.07 -6.49
N ILE A 85 -6.26 0.70 -7.66
CA ILE A 85 -5.20 1.62 -8.09
C ILE A 85 -5.89 2.86 -8.65
N TYR A 86 -5.42 4.04 -8.27
CA TYR A 86 -5.96 5.32 -8.68
C TYR A 86 -4.92 6.09 -9.50
N ASP A 87 -5.37 6.84 -10.50
CA ASP A 87 -4.56 7.73 -11.36
C ASP A 87 -4.40 9.14 -10.77
N ARG A 88 -4.75 9.31 -9.49
CA ARG A 88 -4.68 10.58 -8.75
C ARG A 88 -4.28 10.36 -7.31
N VAL A 89 -3.78 11.43 -6.70
CA VAL A 89 -3.55 11.52 -5.26
C VAL A 89 -4.90 11.52 -4.54
N LEU A 90 -5.02 10.67 -3.51
CA LEU A 90 -6.18 10.67 -2.60
C LEU A 90 -5.88 11.52 -1.37
N SER A 91 -6.87 12.26 -0.86
CA SER A 91 -6.75 12.98 0.41
C SER A 91 -6.91 12.05 1.62
N ASP A 92 -6.51 12.51 2.80
CA ASP A 92 -6.69 11.77 4.05
C ASP A 92 -8.16 11.42 4.31
N GLU A 93 -9.08 12.34 4.01
CA GLU A 93 -10.52 12.12 4.15
C GLU A 93 -11.03 11.07 3.16
N GLU A 94 -10.49 11.03 1.94
CA GLU A 94 -10.87 10.03 0.94
C GLU A 94 -10.38 8.64 1.33
N VAL A 95 -9.16 8.52 1.84
CA VAL A 95 -8.62 7.25 2.36
C VAL A 95 -9.44 6.76 3.56
N MET A 96 -9.79 7.66 4.47
CA MET A 96 -10.68 7.35 5.59
C MET A 96 -12.09 6.93 5.13
N ALA A 97 -12.62 7.59 4.11
CA ALA A 97 -13.92 7.22 3.53
C ALA A 97 -13.87 5.82 2.91
N LEU A 98 -12.80 5.48 2.18
CA LEU A 98 -12.60 4.15 1.61
C LEU A 98 -12.50 3.07 2.69
N PHE A 99 -11.81 3.33 3.79
CA PHE A 99 -11.77 2.40 4.93
C PHE A 99 -13.16 2.16 5.54
N LYS A 100 -13.95 3.22 5.71
CA LYS A 100 -15.31 3.13 6.28
C LYS A 100 -16.32 2.49 5.32
N LEU A 101 -16.09 2.62 4.02
CA LEU A 101 -16.79 1.88 2.99
C LEU A 101 -16.29 0.43 3.03
N GLN A 102 -16.67 -0.32 4.07
CA GLN A 102 -16.60 -1.77 4.01
C GLN A 102 -17.37 -2.19 2.75
N SER A 103 -16.71 -2.87 1.83
CA SER A 103 -17.41 -3.38 0.66
C SER A 103 -18.52 -4.28 1.19
N ASP A 104 -19.79 -3.97 0.89
CA ASP A 104 -20.95 -4.84 1.20
C ASP A 104 -20.91 -6.17 0.41
N ARG A 105 -19.74 -6.52 -0.14
CA ARG A 105 -19.50 -7.72 -0.91
C ARG A 105 -19.36 -8.87 0.07
N GLU A 106 -20.36 -9.74 0.10
CA GLU A 106 -20.25 -11.03 0.77
C GLU A 106 -19.00 -11.76 0.26
N LEU A 107 -18.07 -12.04 1.16
CA LEU A 107 -16.90 -12.86 0.86
C LEU A 107 -17.38 -14.29 0.58
N PRO A 108 -17.01 -14.90 -0.57
CA PRO A 108 -17.30 -16.30 -0.77
C PRO A 108 -16.58 -17.11 0.31
N GLU A 109 -17.31 -17.99 1.00
CA GLU A 109 -16.76 -18.92 2.00
C GLU A 109 -15.51 -19.62 1.43
N PRO A 110 -14.42 -19.72 2.21
CA PRO A 110 -13.22 -20.41 1.77
C PRO A 110 -13.58 -21.87 1.45
N LYS A 111 -13.34 -22.30 0.21
CA LYS A 111 -13.50 -23.70 -0.16
C LYS A 111 -12.45 -24.52 0.60
N LYS A 112 -12.93 -25.41 1.48
CA LYS A 112 -12.13 -26.45 2.15
C LYS A 112 -11.55 -27.44 1.16
#